data_AF-A0A7J3D455-F1
#
_entry.id   AF-A0A7J3D455-F1
#
_cell.length_a   1.000
_cell.length_b   1.000
_cell.length_c   1.000
_cell.angle_alpha   90.00
_cell.angle_beta   90.00
_cell.angle_gamma   90.00
#
_symmetry.space_group_name_H-M   'P 1'
#
loop_
_entity.id
_entity.type
_entity.pdbx_description
1 polymer ?
#
loop_
_entity_poly.entity_id
_entity_poly.type
_entity_poly.pdbx_seq_one_letter_code
_entity_poly.pdbx_strand_id
1 'polypeptide(L)'
;MRIKYIEDIVAWISLFLLVLWSMIPILFVIMSSFKHPKEIFGWPPNLLFTPTLINYEDLINTWPKFFYALQNSATITIASTIIILTISTLAAYAFSRFQFKVMNFTAFSLIATRMFPPIVITVPLFPLFSELHLLYTPFIIILLYVTFYVSLSTWVMMAFIDEIPVNLEEAAMIDGASNLQAFYKITLQLIAP
;
A
#
# COMPACT_ATOMS: atom_id res chain seq x y z
N MET A 1 19.85 -8.45 35.75
CA MET A 1 20.77 -8.72 34.62
C MET A 1 20.47 -10.08 33.96
N ARG A 2 20.50 -11.23 34.66
CA ARG A 2 20.17 -12.57 34.09
C ARG A 2 18.75 -12.73 33.52
N ILE A 3 17.74 -12.11 34.13
CA ILE A 3 16.34 -12.20 33.67
C ILE A 3 16.15 -11.57 32.29
N LYS A 4 16.80 -10.43 32.04
CA LYS A 4 16.76 -9.72 30.74
C LYS A 4 17.33 -10.57 29.59
N TYR A 5 18.41 -11.34 29.84
CA TYR A 5 18.96 -12.25 28.83
C TYR A 5 18.00 -13.40 28.48
N ILE A 6 17.22 -13.89 29.44
CA ILE A 6 16.24 -14.95 29.19
C ILE A 6 15.07 -14.40 28.38
N GLU A 7 14.59 -13.21 28.70
CA GLU A 7 13.54 -12.50 27.94
C GLU A 7 13.99 -12.25 26.49
N ASP A 8 15.21 -11.78 26.29
CA ASP A 8 15.77 -11.56 24.94
C ASP A 8 15.86 -12.88 24.15
N ILE A 9 16.34 -13.96 24.77
CA ILE A 9 16.43 -15.28 24.11
C ILE A 9 15.04 -15.79 23.71
N VAL A 10 14.06 -15.68 24.61
CA VAL A 10 12.68 -16.09 24.31
C VAL A 10 12.11 -15.26 23.17
N ALA A 11 12.31 -13.94 23.18
CA ALA A 11 11.88 -13.05 22.11
C ALA A 11 12.51 -13.44 20.76
N TRP A 12 13.82 -13.70 20.72
CA TRP A 12 14.50 -14.13 19.49
C TRP A 12 14.01 -15.48 18.97
N ILE A 13 13.78 -16.46 19.85
CA ILE A 13 13.23 -17.76 19.46
C ILE A 13 11.81 -17.60 18.92
N SER A 14 10.96 -16.80 19.59
CA SER A 14 9.60 -16.52 19.13
C SER A 14 9.59 -15.83 17.77
N LEU A 15 10.44 -14.81 17.57
CA LEU A 15 10.60 -14.14 16.28
C LEU A 15 11.06 -15.10 15.19
N PHE A 16 12.04 -15.96 15.49
CA PHE A 16 12.52 -16.96 14.54
C PHE A 16 11.41 -17.94 14.13
N LEU A 17 10.64 -18.46 15.09
CA LEU A 17 9.52 -19.35 14.82
C LEU A 17 8.41 -18.66 14.00
N LEU A 18 8.11 -17.40 14.30
CA LEU A 18 7.14 -16.60 13.54
C LEU A 18 7.58 -16.37 12.09
N VAL A 19 8.86 -16.03 11.89
CA VAL A 19 9.44 -15.88 10.54
C VAL A 19 9.38 -17.21 9.79
N LEU A 20 9.80 -18.30 10.44
CA LEU A 20 9.78 -19.63 9.84
C LEU A 20 8.36 -20.03 9.43
N TRP A 21 7.38 -19.84 10.32
CA TRP A 21 5.97 -20.13 10.04
C TRP A 21 5.43 -19.27 8.87
N SER A 22 5.77 -17.98 8.83
CA SER A 22 5.34 -17.07 7.76
C SER A 22 6.00 -17.40 6.42
N MET A 23 7.20 -17.99 6.43
CA MET A 23 7.90 -18.42 5.22
C MET A 23 7.29 -19.68 4.60
N ILE A 24 6.58 -20.52 5.36
CA ILE A 24 5.98 -21.77 4.85
C ILE A 24 5.17 -21.54 3.57
N PRO A 25 4.10 -20.70 3.54
CA PRO A 25 3.30 -20.50 2.33
C PRO A 25 4.11 -19.95 1.16
N ILE A 26 5.10 -19.09 1.42
CA ILE A 26 5.97 -18.52 0.38
C ILE A 26 6.86 -19.61 -0.22
N LEU A 27 7.44 -20.48 0.61
CA LEU A 27 8.20 -21.64 0.15
C LEU A 27 7.33 -22.58 -0.68
N PHE A 28 6.06 -22.78 -0.33
CA PHE A 28 5.13 -23.56 -1.15
C PHE A 28 4.91 -22.96 -2.54
N VAL A 29 4.77 -21.63 -2.64
CA VAL A 29 4.64 -20.95 -3.94
C VAL A 29 5.91 -21.09 -4.77
N ILE A 30 7.07 -20.88 -4.14
CA ILE A 30 8.38 -21.02 -4.81
C ILE A 30 8.61 -22.46 -5.27
N MET A 31 8.38 -23.46 -4.40
CA MET A 31 8.50 -24.87 -4.80
C MET A 31 7.55 -25.20 -5.95
N SER A 32 6.32 -24.69 -5.90
CA SER A 32 5.33 -24.93 -6.94
C SER A 32 5.70 -24.32 -8.29
N SER A 33 6.43 -23.20 -8.32
CA SER A 33 6.87 -22.60 -9.58
C SER A 33 7.93 -23.46 -10.32
N PHE A 34 8.61 -24.37 -9.62
CA PHE A 34 9.56 -25.32 -10.23
C PHE A 34 9.00 -26.72 -10.47
N LYS A 35 7.77 -27.00 -10.04
CA LYS A 35 7.09 -28.28 -10.28
C LYS A 35 6.51 -28.38 -11.68
N HIS A 36 6.33 -29.59 -12.18
CA HIS A 36 5.54 -29.79 -13.38
C HIS A 36 4.07 -29.35 -13.12
N PRO A 37 3.37 -28.69 -14.07
CA PRO A 37 2.01 -28.13 -13.85
C PRO A 37 1.00 -29.10 -13.22
N LYS A 38 1.07 -30.37 -13.60
CA LYS A 38 0.21 -31.46 -13.10
C LYS A 38 0.39 -31.77 -11.62
N GLU A 39 1.52 -31.41 -11.03
CA GLU A 39 1.89 -31.74 -9.64
C GLU A 39 1.66 -30.58 -8.66
N ILE A 40 1.36 -29.37 -9.16
CA ILE A 40 1.20 -28.16 -8.33
C ILE A 40 0.08 -28.32 -7.31
N PHE A 41 -1.06 -28.90 -7.72
CA PHE A 41 -2.26 -29.07 -6.89
C PHE A 41 -2.44 -30.51 -6.38
N GLY A 42 -1.39 -31.34 -6.43
CA GLY A 42 -1.45 -32.72 -5.96
C GLY A 42 -1.59 -32.83 -4.43
N TRP A 43 -2.37 -33.81 -3.96
CA TRP A 43 -2.52 -34.15 -2.55
C TRP A 43 -2.13 -35.61 -2.27
N PRO A 44 -1.25 -35.90 -1.30
CA PRO A 44 -0.55 -34.96 -0.41
C PRO A 44 0.48 -34.08 -1.16
N PRO A 45 0.87 -32.91 -0.62
CA PRO A 45 1.80 -32.02 -1.31
C PRO A 45 3.14 -32.71 -1.56
N ASN A 46 3.53 -32.84 -2.83
CA ASN A 46 4.81 -33.46 -3.16
C ASN A 46 5.96 -32.52 -2.79
N LEU A 47 6.71 -32.83 -1.73
CA LEU A 47 7.89 -32.05 -1.33
C LEU A 47 9.16 -32.49 -2.08
N LEU A 48 9.16 -33.70 -2.66
CA LEU A 48 10.28 -34.30 -3.38
C LEU A 48 9.92 -34.36 -4.87
N PHE A 49 10.28 -33.33 -5.60
CA PHE A 49 10.02 -33.21 -7.04
C PHE A 49 11.33 -32.94 -7.77
N THR A 50 11.36 -33.22 -9.07
CA THR A 50 12.46 -32.82 -9.95
C THR A 50 12.24 -31.37 -10.38
N PRO A 51 13.09 -30.41 -10.00
CA PRO A 51 12.92 -29.02 -10.39
C PRO A 51 13.00 -28.85 -11.91
N THR A 52 12.09 -28.07 -12.46
CA THR A 52 12.00 -27.76 -13.90
C THR A 52 11.74 -26.27 -14.10
N LEU A 53 12.09 -25.75 -15.28
CA LEU A 53 11.80 -24.36 -15.67
C LEU A 53 10.60 -24.24 -16.61
N ILE A 54 9.84 -25.33 -16.81
CA ILE A 54 8.77 -25.40 -17.80
C ILE A 54 7.69 -24.33 -17.59
N ASN A 55 7.32 -24.03 -16.34
CA ASN A 55 6.35 -22.97 -16.04
C ASN A 55 6.84 -21.58 -16.48
N TYR A 56 8.15 -21.33 -16.42
CA TYR A 56 8.75 -20.07 -16.86
C TYR A 56 8.86 -20.01 -18.39
N GLU A 57 9.18 -21.13 -19.04
CA GLU A 57 9.15 -21.24 -20.50
C GLU A 57 7.72 -21.03 -21.05
N ASP A 58 6.72 -21.66 -20.42
CA ASP A 58 5.30 -21.51 -20.76
C ASP A 58 4.83 -20.06 -20.56
N LEU A 59 5.36 -19.33 -19.57
CA LEU A 59 5.05 -17.92 -19.35
C LEU A 59 5.45 -17.05 -20.55
N ILE A 60 6.59 -17.37 -21.18
CA ILE A 60 7.13 -16.63 -22.32
C ILE A 60 6.46 -17.09 -23.62
N ASN A 61 6.38 -18.40 -23.83
CA ASN A 61 5.99 -19.00 -25.10
C ASN A 61 4.48 -19.18 -25.24
N THR A 62 3.80 -19.53 -24.15
CA THR A 62 2.37 -19.89 -24.14
C THR A 62 1.50 -18.76 -23.58
N TRP A 63 2.01 -17.97 -22.62
CA TRP A 63 1.24 -16.89 -21.99
C TRP A 63 1.94 -15.51 -21.98
N PRO A 64 2.35 -14.98 -23.16
CA PRO A 64 3.06 -13.69 -23.24
C PRO A 64 2.25 -12.50 -22.72
N LYS A 65 0.91 -12.61 -22.65
CA LYS A 65 0.03 -11.61 -22.03
C LYS A 65 0.34 -11.36 -20.56
N PHE A 66 0.99 -12.29 -19.87
CA PHE A 66 1.44 -12.12 -18.50
C PHE A 66 2.30 -10.85 -18.33
N PHE A 67 3.27 -10.62 -19.21
CA PHE A 67 4.17 -9.47 -19.10
C PHE A 67 3.45 -8.14 -19.28
N TYR A 68 2.46 -8.08 -20.19
CA TYR A 68 1.59 -6.92 -20.34
C TYR A 68 0.72 -6.70 -19.09
N ALA A 69 0.16 -7.76 -18.51
CA ALA A 69 -0.60 -7.66 -17.25
C ALA A 69 0.28 -7.21 -16.07
N LEU A 70 1.53 -7.68 -16.02
CA LEU A 70 2.52 -7.27 -15.03
C LEU A 70 2.87 -5.78 -15.18
N GLN A 71 3.11 -5.33 -16.41
CA GLN A 71 3.36 -3.91 -16.71
C GLN A 71 2.16 -3.02 -16.36
N ASN A 72 0.94 -3.46 -16.68
CA ASN A 72 -0.27 -2.75 -16.29
C ASN A 72 -0.39 -2.65 -14.76
N SER A 73 -0.16 -3.76 -14.05
CA SER A 73 -0.21 -3.78 -12.59
C SER A 73 0.83 -2.85 -11.96
N ALA A 74 2.06 -2.85 -12.48
CA ALA A 74 3.12 -1.94 -12.05
C ALA A 74 2.75 -0.47 -12.32
N THR A 75 2.30 -0.15 -13.53
CA THR A 75 1.87 1.21 -13.91
C THR A 75 0.73 1.71 -13.01
N ILE A 76 -0.31 0.90 -12.81
CA ILE A 76 -1.45 1.24 -11.96
C ILE A 76 -1.00 1.47 -10.52
N THR A 77 -0.17 0.57 -9.98
CA THR A 77 0.29 0.64 -8.58
C THR A 77 1.17 1.87 -8.36
N ILE A 78 2.13 2.13 -9.23
CA ILE A 78 3.04 3.28 -9.11
C ILE A 78 2.25 4.58 -9.24
N ALA A 79 1.42 4.71 -10.27
CA ALA A 79 0.63 5.91 -10.50
C ALA A 79 -0.33 6.19 -9.33
N SER A 80 -1.08 5.17 -8.90
CA SER A 80 -1.99 5.33 -7.75
C SER A 80 -1.23 5.67 -6.47
N THR A 81 -0.10 5.02 -6.18
CA THR A 81 0.70 5.29 -4.98
C THR A 81 1.20 6.74 -4.95
N ILE A 82 1.75 7.25 -6.06
CA ILE A 82 2.23 8.64 -6.15
C ILE A 82 1.08 9.62 -5.89
N ILE A 83 -0.09 9.40 -6.51
CA ILE A 83 -1.26 10.25 -6.35
C ILE A 83 -1.78 10.19 -4.91
N ILE A 84 -1.90 8.97 -4.35
CA ILE A 84 -2.34 8.75 -2.97
C ILE A 84 -1.43 9.48 -1.99
N LEU A 85 -0.11 9.29 -2.08
CA LEU A 85 0.84 9.95 -1.19
C LEU A 85 0.75 11.47 -1.32
N THR A 86 0.72 12.00 -2.53
CA THR A 86 0.63 13.45 -2.77
C THR A 86 -0.63 14.04 -2.13
N ILE A 87 -1.80 13.47 -2.42
CA ILE A 87 -3.08 13.97 -1.90
C ILE A 87 -3.14 13.79 -0.38
N SER A 88 -2.75 12.62 0.12
CA SER A 88 -2.86 12.29 1.53
C SER A 88 -1.92 13.10 2.41
N THR A 89 -0.70 13.40 1.94
CA THR A 89 0.23 14.26 2.68
C THR A 89 -0.25 15.69 2.75
N LEU A 90 -0.78 16.24 1.65
CA LEU A 90 -1.34 17.58 1.65
C LEU A 90 -2.60 17.66 2.54
N ALA A 91 -3.49 16.67 2.45
CA ALA A 91 -4.68 16.60 3.28
C ALA A 91 -4.33 16.44 4.76
N ALA A 92 -3.38 15.56 5.09
CA ALA A 92 -2.92 15.35 6.45
C ALA A 92 -2.29 16.61 7.04
N TYR A 93 -1.44 17.30 6.30
CA TYR A 93 -0.89 18.60 6.72
C TYR A 93 -2.01 19.61 6.99
N ALA A 94 -3.00 19.67 6.09
CA ALA A 94 -4.10 20.59 6.26
C ALA A 94 -4.92 20.30 7.53
N PHE A 95 -5.14 19.02 7.83
CA PHE A 95 -5.86 18.58 9.02
C PHE A 95 -5.07 18.73 10.31
N SER A 96 -3.75 18.57 10.27
CA SER A 96 -2.87 18.67 11.43
C SER A 96 -2.59 20.11 11.85
N ARG A 97 -2.53 21.05 10.89
CA ARG A 97 -2.07 22.43 11.14
C ARG A 97 -3.18 23.48 11.11
N PHE A 98 -4.27 23.26 10.39
CA PHE A 98 -5.34 24.25 10.32
C PHE A 98 -6.58 23.76 11.05
N GLN A 99 -7.27 24.65 11.75
CA GLN A 99 -8.57 24.35 12.34
C GLN A 99 -9.68 24.88 11.44
N PHE A 100 -10.52 23.98 10.92
CA PHE A 100 -11.70 24.34 10.14
C PHE A 100 -12.98 23.89 10.86
N LYS A 101 -14.05 24.67 10.73
CA LYS A 101 -15.34 24.39 11.39
C LYS A 101 -15.93 23.02 11.02
N VAL A 102 -15.57 22.48 9.86
CA VAL A 102 -16.09 21.22 9.30
C VAL A 102 -15.12 20.04 9.49
N MET A 103 -13.99 20.25 10.19
CA MET A 103 -12.90 19.29 10.35
C MET A 103 -13.39 17.90 10.79
N ASN A 104 -14.19 17.84 11.85
CA ASN A 104 -14.68 16.58 12.41
C ASN A 104 -15.58 15.82 11.43
N PHE A 105 -16.39 16.54 10.64
CA PHE A 105 -17.22 15.91 9.62
C PHE A 105 -16.37 15.36 8.48
N THR A 106 -15.37 16.11 8.01
CA THR A 106 -14.47 15.66 6.95
C THR A 106 -13.64 14.46 7.39
N ALA A 107 -13.06 14.50 8.59
CA ALA A 107 -12.31 13.38 9.17
C ALA A 107 -13.20 12.12 9.34
N PHE A 108 -14.43 12.28 9.82
CA PHE A 108 -15.41 11.19 9.89
C PHE A 108 -15.78 10.65 8.49
N SER A 109 -15.97 11.52 7.50
CA SER A 109 -16.32 11.13 6.13
C SER A 109 -15.23 10.27 5.46
N LEU A 110 -13.96 10.53 5.77
CA LEU A 110 -12.85 9.71 5.29
C LEU A 110 -12.98 8.27 5.83
N ILE A 111 -13.25 8.11 7.12
CA ILE A 111 -13.44 6.80 7.75
C ILE A 111 -14.67 6.11 7.15
N ALA A 112 -15.79 6.82 7.07
CA ALA A 112 -17.04 6.28 6.53
C ALA A 112 -16.87 5.75 5.09
N THR A 113 -16.15 6.49 4.24
CA THR A 113 -15.86 6.08 2.85
C THR A 113 -15.10 4.75 2.79
N ARG A 114 -14.22 4.47 3.74
CA ARG A 114 -13.45 3.21 3.82
C ARG A 114 -14.30 2.02 4.27
N MET A 115 -15.40 2.26 4.99
CA MET A 115 -16.29 1.19 5.46
C MET A 115 -17.13 0.60 4.32
N PHE A 116 -17.28 1.31 3.20
CA PHE A 116 -17.96 0.78 2.04
C PHE A 116 -17.10 -0.27 1.33
N PRO A 117 -17.62 -1.48 1.08
CA PRO A 117 -16.90 -2.47 0.29
C PRO A 117 -16.65 -1.93 -1.13
N PRO A 118 -15.44 -2.04 -1.69
CA PRO A 118 -15.13 -1.47 -3.00
C PRO A 118 -16.10 -1.90 -4.11
N ILE A 119 -16.53 -3.15 -4.08
CA ILE A 119 -17.49 -3.72 -5.03
C ILE A 119 -18.85 -3.01 -5.03
N VAL A 120 -19.29 -2.48 -3.88
CA VAL A 120 -20.56 -1.75 -3.74
C VAL A 120 -20.52 -0.44 -4.51
N ILE A 121 -19.34 0.17 -4.63
CA ILE A 121 -19.15 1.42 -5.39
C ILE A 121 -18.85 1.12 -6.86
N THR A 122 -18.04 0.09 -7.15
CA THR A 122 -17.61 -0.19 -8.53
C THR A 122 -18.74 -0.68 -9.43
N VAL A 123 -19.65 -1.52 -8.94
CA VAL A 123 -20.74 -2.09 -9.78
C VAL A 123 -21.69 -1.00 -10.32
N PRO A 124 -22.21 -0.07 -9.49
CA PRO A 124 -23.08 1.00 -9.98
C PRO A 124 -22.40 1.99 -10.93
N LEU A 125 -21.08 2.14 -10.86
CA LEU A 125 -20.32 3.01 -11.76
C LEU A 125 -20.05 2.39 -13.13
N PHE A 126 -20.34 1.09 -13.31
CA PHE A 126 -20.08 0.38 -14.57
C PHE A 126 -20.77 1.02 -15.79
N PRO A 127 -22.07 1.38 -15.76
CA PRO A 127 -22.73 2.03 -16.90
C PRO A 127 -22.08 3.37 -17.26
N LEU A 128 -21.77 4.21 -16.25
CA LEU A 128 -21.11 5.50 -16.45
C LEU A 128 -19.77 5.34 -17.17
N PHE A 129 -18.93 4.42 -16.70
CA PHE A 129 -17.64 4.17 -17.32
C PHE A 129 -17.75 3.51 -18.70
N SER A 130 -18.82 2.76 -18.95
CA SER A 130 -19.13 2.20 -20.26
C SER A 130 -19.45 3.30 -21.27
N GLU A 131 -20.30 4.25 -20.89
CA GLU A 131 -20.68 5.40 -21.73
C GLU A 131 -19.48 6.30 -22.03
N LEU A 132 -18.58 6.46 -21.06
CA LEU A 132 -17.33 7.21 -21.22
C LEU A 132 -16.24 6.44 -21.99
N HIS A 133 -16.49 5.20 -22.39
CA HIS A 133 -15.52 4.30 -23.04
C HIS A 133 -14.23 4.07 -22.22
N LEU A 134 -14.31 4.20 -20.89
CA LEU A 134 -13.16 4.08 -19.99
C LEU A 134 -12.98 2.66 -19.41
N LEU A 135 -13.96 1.76 -19.57
CA LEU A 135 -13.98 0.44 -18.88
C LEU A 135 -12.70 -0.37 -19.00
N TYR A 136 -12.05 -0.32 -20.16
CA TYR A 136 -10.86 -1.12 -20.45
C TYR A 136 -9.55 -0.34 -20.25
N THR A 137 -9.60 0.78 -19.53
CA THR A 137 -8.43 1.64 -19.29
C THR A 137 -7.86 1.46 -17.88
N PRO A 138 -6.54 1.55 -17.71
CA PRO A 138 -5.92 1.59 -16.38
C PRO A 138 -6.42 2.73 -15.49
N PHE A 139 -6.93 3.80 -16.10
CA PHE A 139 -7.37 5.02 -15.44
C PHE A 139 -8.46 4.78 -14.39
N ILE A 140 -9.46 3.95 -14.69
CA ILE A 140 -10.54 3.65 -13.73
C ILE A 140 -9.97 2.98 -12.48
N ILE A 141 -9.08 2.02 -12.67
CA ILE A 141 -8.49 1.26 -11.56
C ILE A 141 -7.63 2.20 -10.70
N ILE A 142 -6.84 3.08 -11.32
CA ILE A 142 -6.06 4.11 -10.62
C ILE A 142 -7.01 5.01 -9.80
N LEU A 143 -8.07 5.52 -10.41
CA LEU A 143 -9.03 6.41 -9.74
C LEU A 143 -9.71 5.75 -8.55
N LEU A 144 -10.14 4.49 -8.71
CA LEU A 144 -10.74 3.71 -7.63
C LEU A 144 -9.73 3.49 -6.50
N TYR A 145 -8.50 3.08 -6.81
CA TYR A 145 -7.45 2.92 -5.80
C TYR A 145 -7.20 4.22 -5.04
N VAL A 146 -7.03 5.34 -5.75
CA VAL A 146 -6.85 6.66 -5.11
C VAL A 146 -8.00 6.94 -4.16
N THR A 147 -9.24 6.77 -4.60
CA THR A 147 -10.44 7.04 -3.79
C THR A 147 -10.48 6.22 -2.50
N PHE A 148 -10.18 4.92 -2.57
CA PHE A 148 -10.24 4.04 -1.40
C PHE A 148 -9.06 4.20 -0.45
N TYR A 149 -7.86 4.45 -0.97
CA TYR A 149 -6.64 4.44 -0.18
C TYR A 149 -6.21 5.82 0.34
N VAL A 150 -6.69 6.93 -0.24
CA VAL A 150 -6.43 8.29 0.27
C VAL A 150 -6.91 8.45 1.71
N SER A 151 -8.07 7.88 2.06
CA SER A 151 -8.61 7.99 3.42
C SER A 151 -7.64 7.46 4.48
N LEU A 152 -7.25 6.18 4.39
CA LEU A 152 -6.33 5.58 5.36
C LEU A 152 -4.97 6.28 5.34
N SER A 153 -4.45 6.55 4.14
CA SER A 153 -3.12 7.16 3.99
C SER A 153 -3.08 8.56 4.60
N THR A 154 -4.18 9.32 4.53
CA THR A 154 -4.31 10.64 5.18
C THR A 154 -4.24 10.49 6.70
N TRP A 155 -4.92 9.50 7.28
CA TRP A 155 -4.87 9.24 8.72
C TRP A 155 -3.49 8.82 9.20
N VAL A 156 -2.83 7.92 8.47
CA VAL A 156 -1.46 7.50 8.79
C VAL A 156 -0.52 8.69 8.72
N MET A 157 -0.61 9.49 7.66
CA MET A 157 0.26 10.66 7.50
C MET A 157 -0.02 11.75 8.53
N MET A 158 -1.26 11.90 8.98
CA MET A 158 -1.63 12.81 10.06
C MET A 158 -0.93 12.42 11.37
N ALA A 159 -0.94 11.13 11.71
CA ALA A 159 -0.23 10.64 12.90
C ALA A 159 1.28 10.97 12.87
N PHE A 160 1.93 10.85 11.70
CA PHE A 160 3.34 11.23 11.54
C PHE A 160 3.56 12.76 11.61
N ILE A 161 2.69 13.56 10.99
CA ILE A 161 2.82 15.02 10.99
C ILE A 161 2.56 15.59 12.40
N ASP A 162 1.65 14.99 13.16
CA ASP A 162 1.33 15.38 14.54
C ASP A 162 2.48 15.12 15.53
N GLU A 163 3.40 14.20 15.22
CA GLU A 163 4.63 14.00 16.01
C GLU A 163 5.63 15.15 15.85
N ILE A 164 5.54 15.93 14.77
CA ILE A 164 6.44 17.07 14.53
C ILE A 164 5.98 18.27 15.36
N PRO A 165 6.86 18.83 16.21
CA PRO A 165 6.56 20.05 16.97
C PRO A 165 6.22 21.24 16.06
N VAL A 166 5.05 21.85 16.27
CA VAL A 166 4.55 22.99 15.48
C VAL A 166 5.49 24.20 15.55
N ASN A 167 6.22 24.36 16.66
CA ASN A 167 7.17 25.46 16.86
C ASN A 167 8.32 25.48 15.83
N LEU A 168 8.66 24.35 15.20
CA LEU A 168 9.66 24.31 14.13
C LEU A 168 9.16 25.01 12.86
N GLU A 169 7.88 24.81 12.54
CA GLU A 169 7.22 25.48 11.41
C GLU A 169 7.04 26.96 11.71
N GLU A 170 6.62 27.32 12.93
CA GLU A 170 6.49 28.72 13.38
C GLU A 170 7.84 29.46 13.35
N ALA A 171 8.94 28.83 13.77
CA ALA A 171 10.27 29.41 13.70
C ALA A 171 10.67 29.73 12.25
N ALA A 172 10.42 28.80 11.32
CA ALA A 172 10.67 29.05 9.90
C ALA A 172 9.81 30.22 9.36
N MET A 173 8.57 30.34 9.82
CA MET A 173 7.70 31.46 9.42
C MET A 173 8.17 32.81 9.99
N ILE A 174 8.72 32.84 11.20
CA ILE A 174 9.36 34.04 11.78
C ILE A 174 10.56 34.47 10.93
N ASP A 175 11.32 33.52 10.39
CA ASP A 175 12.43 33.76 9.45
C ASP A 175 11.96 34.14 8.02
N GLY A 176 10.65 34.32 7.82
CA GLY A 176 10.05 34.78 6.57
C GLY A 176 9.59 33.67 5.63
N ALA A 177 9.55 32.42 6.07
CA ALA A 177 8.98 31.34 5.27
C ALA A 177 7.45 31.46 5.16
N SER A 178 6.90 31.21 3.96
CA SER A 178 5.46 31.03 3.79
C SER A 178 4.99 29.66 4.33
N ASN A 179 3.67 29.48 4.53
CA ASN A 179 3.10 28.20 4.94
C ASN A 179 3.53 27.00 4.07
N LEU A 180 3.59 27.21 2.75
CA LEU A 180 4.02 26.17 1.81
C LEU A 180 5.52 25.89 1.92
N GLN A 181 6.32 26.92 2.20
CA GLN A 181 7.75 26.76 2.43
C GLN A 181 8.04 26.06 3.75
N ALA A 182 7.30 26.38 4.82
CA ALA A 182 7.38 25.68 6.11
C ALA A 182 7.02 24.20 5.92
N PHE A 183 5.92 23.90 5.24
CA PHE A 183 5.55 22.53 4.88
C PHE A 183 6.67 21.79 4.14
N TYR A 184 7.16 22.35 3.02
CA TYR A 184 8.13 21.65 2.18
C TYR A 184 9.52 21.53 2.81
N LYS A 185 9.97 22.55 3.55
CA LYS A 185 11.32 22.60 4.13
C LYS A 185 11.42 21.99 5.52
N ILE A 186 10.33 21.94 6.29
CA ILE A 186 10.33 21.42 7.65
C ILE A 186 9.53 20.13 7.70
N THR A 187 8.21 20.20 7.56
CA THR A 187 7.31 19.07 7.77
C THR A 187 7.63 17.90 6.83
N LEU A 188 7.71 18.16 5.52
CA LEU A 188 7.93 17.12 4.51
C LEU A 188 9.31 16.46 4.63
N GLN A 189 10.32 17.20 5.07
CA GLN A 189 11.68 16.67 5.26
C GLN A 189 11.80 15.85 6.54
N LEU A 190 11.06 16.21 7.58
CA LEU A 190 11.09 15.52 8.87
C LEU A 190 10.22 14.25 8.88
N ILE A 191 9.15 14.19 8.07
CA ILE A 191 8.38 12.95 7.86
C ILE A 191 8.96 12.04 6.78
N ALA A 192 9.85 12.57 5.92
CA ALA A 192 10.60 11.74 4.99
C ALA A 192 11.62 10.92 5.80
N PRO A 193 11.70 9.58 5.59
CA PRO A 193 12.60 8.72 6.33
C PRO A 193 14.09 9.04 6.12
#